data_AF-A0A1I5JXD5-F1
#
_entry.id   AF-A0A1I5JXD5-F1
#
_cell.length_a   1.000
_cell.length_b   1.000
_cell.length_c   1.000
_cell.angle_alpha   90.00
_cell.angle_beta   90.00
_cell.angle_gamma   90.00
#
_symmetry.space_group_name_H-M   'P 1'
#
loop_
_entity.id
_entity.type
_entity.pdbx_description
1 polymer ?
#
loop_
_entity_poly.entity_id
_entity_poly.type
_entity_poly.pdbx_seq_one_letter_code
_entity_poly.pdbx_strand_id
1 'polypeptide(L)'
;MVRRLPRPRAVLIAAAPAVLLAAAVAVAAGTSRTAPPPAGAAPPARVLSRYETAAPGNAIDRDCGFSAPLPGRPGRSVWLFCDTVWTGARRGLWLGATAATGPAVPGRVPTGLTELPTPAGAGIAARSSPPGPGAAPQGFLGTPPGLVLPGGAPCRVPGSAYSASWVSGAARPPGTGALLVAYTDVCVHGTTISTQGFGLVEYRPGENALTGRARVFSLPAGLPFQQNLGSPVFSGGYLYLFASVCDAHGPGACLGGRVTLARVRADPSAWRDPAAYEYRVGGGWTRDAFQAGTVVAGAAPYAVHVADYTALGRGLVMVEQRGLDGRFRLWRAPAPEGPWRAAGDGIVPCSGGSGLDQCRALIGHPGLSTRGALLLSYYDPAADHVTVRAVPW
;
A
#
# COMPACT_ATOMS: atom_id res chain seq x y z
N MET A 1 26.06 31.83 5.23
CA MET A 1 25.65 33.21 4.83
C MET A 1 24.97 33.06 3.48
N VAL A 2 23.70 33.39 3.22
CA VAL A 2 22.90 34.57 3.59
C VAL A 2 21.44 34.13 3.75
N ARG A 3 20.83 34.52 4.87
CA ARG A 3 19.39 34.42 5.15
C ARG A 3 18.65 35.48 4.35
N ARG A 4 17.46 35.17 3.81
CA ARG A 4 16.39 36.16 3.60
C ARG A 4 15.05 35.56 4.02
N LEU A 5 14.44 36.22 5.01
CA LEU A 5 13.05 36.09 5.47
C LEU A 5 12.26 37.36 5.04
N PRO A 6 10.93 37.40 5.21
CA PRO A 6 9.97 37.87 4.21
C PRO A 6 9.48 39.32 4.41
N ARG A 7 8.77 39.84 3.41
CA ARG A 7 8.08 41.15 3.46
C ARG A 7 6.66 41.00 4.07
N PRO A 8 6.22 41.89 4.98
CA PRO A 8 4.85 41.94 5.46
C PRO A 8 3.96 42.75 4.51
N ARG A 9 2.67 42.42 4.43
CA ARG A 9 1.63 43.30 3.88
C ARG A 9 0.66 43.70 4.99
N ALA A 10 0.49 45.00 5.11
CA ALA A 10 -0.29 45.70 6.10
C ALA A 10 -1.81 45.55 5.86
N VAL A 11 -2.54 45.61 6.98
CA VAL A 11 -3.99 45.79 7.08
C VAL A 11 -4.31 47.27 6.91
N LEU A 12 -5.39 47.60 6.21
CA LEU A 12 -6.07 48.90 6.31
C LEU A 12 -7.59 48.67 6.35
N ILE A 13 -8.20 49.24 7.39
CA ILE A 13 -9.63 49.34 7.66
C ILE A 13 -10.11 50.69 7.12
N ALA A 14 -11.28 50.73 6.47
CA ALA A 14 -12.10 51.93 6.32
C ALA A 14 -13.59 51.54 6.19
N ALA A 15 -14.47 52.38 6.74
CA ALA A 15 -15.88 52.11 7.02
C ALA A 15 -16.87 52.99 6.22
N ALA A 16 -18.07 52.42 5.96
CA ALA A 16 -19.43 53.01 5.79
C ALA A 16 -19.73 53.95 4.58
N PRO A 17 -21.00 54.11 4.10
CA PRO A 17 -22.30 53.86 4.74
C PRO A 17 -23.37 53.06 3.93
N ALA A 18 -24.53 52.89 4.56
CA ALA A 18 -25.69 52.08 4.17
C ALA A 18 -26.61 52.71 3.10
N VAL A 19 -27.28 51.86 2.32
CA VAL A 19 -28.56 52.15 1.64
C VAL A 19 -29.49 50.96 1.85
N LEU A 20 -30.65 51.24 2.45
CA LEU A 20 -31.78 50.34 2.63
C LEU A 20 -32.54 50.17 1.30
N LEU A 21 -32.79 48.92 0.89
CA LEU A 21 -33.99 48.58 0.13
C LEU A 21 -34.50 47.21 0.59
N ALA A 22 -35.68 47.23 1.20
CA ALA A 22 -36.42 46.06 1.63
C ALA A 22 -37.10 45.41 0.41
N ALA A 23 -36.81 44.13 0.19
CA ALA A 23 -37.68 43.24 -0.57
C ALA A 23 -37.84 41.96 0.24
N ALA A 24 -38.99 41.84 0.91
CA ALA A 24 -39.40 40.63 1.60
C ALA A 24 -39.75 39.57 0.54
N VAL A 25 -38.80 38.69 0.23
CA VAL A 25 -39.10 37.43 -0.44
C VAL A 25 -39.20 36.38 0.66
N ALA A 26 -40.42 35.92 0.90
CA ALA A 26 -40.69 34.75 1.73
C ALA A 26 -40.06 33.52 1.07
N VAL A 27 -38.81 33.20 1.43
CA VAL A 27 -38.21 31.91 1.13
C VAL A 27 -38.70 30.96 2.20
N ALA A 28 -39.64 30.10 1.81
CA ALA A 28 -40.02 28.93 2.59
C ALA A 28 -38.73 28.19 2.99
N ALA A 29 -38.42 28.22 4.28
CA ALA A 29 -37.34 27.44 4.87
C ALA A 29 -37.76 25.96 4.87
N GLY A 30 -37.73 25.35 3.69
CA GLY A 30 -37.65 23.91 3.56
C GLY A 30 -36.33 23.50 4.15
N THR A 31 -36.35 22.95 5.37
CA THR A 31 -35.22 22.26 5.98
C THR A 31 -34.95 20.98 5.18
N SER A 32 -34.39 21.14 3.98
CA SER A 32 -33.72 20.06 3.29
C SER A 32 -32.56 19.66 4.19
N ARG A 33 -32.74 18.59 4.97
CA ARG A 33 -31.63 17.90 5.62
C ARG A 33 -30.68 17.47 4.52
N THR A 34 -29.70 18.31 4.21
CA THR A 34 -28.57 17.95 3.38
C THR A 34 -27.92 16.76 4.05
N ALA A 35 -27.95 15.61 3.37
CA ALA A 35 -27.23 14.44 3.83
C ALA A 35 -25.78 14.87 4.12
N PRO A 36 -25.19 14.43 5.25
CA PRO A 36 -23.81 14.77 5.54
C PRO A 36 -22.93 14.36 4.35
N PRO A 37 -21.91 15.17 3.99
CA PRO A 37 -21.06 14.88 2.86
C PRO A 37 -20.44 13.48 3.01
N PRO A 38 -20.29 12.72 1.91
CA PRO A 38 -19.72 11.38 1.96
C PRO A 38 -18.33 11.42 2.58
N ALA A 39 -18.00 10.43 3.41
CA ALA A 39 -16.71 10.38 4.09
C ALA A 39 -15.54 10.33 3.09
N GLY A 40 -14.51 11.13 3.34
CA GLY A 40 -13.31 11.25 2.52
C GLY A 40 -13.32 12.47 1.58
N ALA A 41 -12.20 12.67 0.87
CA ALA A 41 -12.00 13.76 -0.08
C ALA A 41 -12.17 13.27 -1.54
N ALA A 42 -12.48 14.20 -2.45
CA ALA A 42 -12.34 13.92 -3.88
C ALA A 42 -10.86 13.79 -4.25
N PRO A 43 -10.46 12.84 -5.12
CA PRO A 43 -9.10 12.77 -5.63
C PRO A 43 -8.78 13.95 -6.57
N PRO A 44 -7.52 14.42 -6.65
CA PRO A 44 -6.36 13.93 -5.90
C PRO A 44 -6.36 14.41 -4.43
N ALA A 45 -6.04 13.53 -3.50
CA ALA A 45 -5.96 13.86 -2.07
C ALA A 45 -5.04 12.91 -1.30
N ARG A 46 -4.57 13.36 -0.13
CA ARG A 46 -3.76 12.57 0.80
C ARG A 46 -4.61 11.57 1.58
N VAL A 47 -4.04 10.41 1.90
CA VAL A 47 -4.63 9.37 2.75
C VAL A 47 -4.42 9.69 4.23
N LEU A 48 -5.27 10.51 4.83
CA LEU A 48 -5.01 11.02 6.18
C LEU A 48 -5.47 10.08 7.29
N SER A 49 -4.70 10.06 8.37
CA SER A 49 -5.05 9.49 9.67
C SER A 49 -5.74 10.52 10.57
N ARG A 50 -6.59 10.02 11.47
CA ARG A 50 -7.14 10.83 12.57
C ARG A 50 -6.04 11.38 13.48
N TYR A 51 -4.89 10.70 13.59
CA TYR A 51 -3.72 11.22 14.31
C TYR A 51 -3.29 12.58 13.77
N GLU A 52 -3.19 12.71 12.44
CA GLU A 52 -2.73 13.93 11.76
C GLU A 52 -3.73 15.08 11.94
N THR A 53 -5.02 14.76 12.01
CA THR A 53 -6.07 15.75 12.24
C THR A 53 -6.32 16.07 13.71
N ALA A 54 -5.73 15.31 14.65
CA ALA A 54 -6.04 15.44 16.07
C ALA A 54 -5.39 16.66 16.73
N ALA A 55 -4.24 17.12 16.22
CA ALA A 55 -3.55 18.29 16.74
C ALA A 55 -2.64 18.92 15.66
N PRO A 56 -2.46 20.26 15.66
CA PRO A 56 -1.49 20.91 14.80
C PRO A 56 -0.08 20.34 15.00
N GLY A 57 0.64 20.13 13.90
CA GLY A 57 2.00 19.59 13.92
C GLY A 57 2.10 18.06 14.00
N ASN A 58 0.98 17.34 14.14
CA ASN A 58 0.97 15.90 13.89
C ASN A 58 1.05 15.64 12.38
N ALA A 59 2.01 14.81 11.98
CA ALA A 59 2.13 14.34 10.60
C ALA A 59 2.57 12.88 10.59
N ILE A 60 2.24 12.16 9.52
CA ILE A 60 2.70 10.80 9.28
C ILE A 60 3.28 10.74 7.86
N ASP A 61 4.48 10.18 7.75
CA ASP A 61 5.11 9.80 6.49
C ASP A 61 5.11 8.26 6.41
N ARG A 62 4.63 7.72 5.29
CA ARG A 62 4.32 6.30 5.09
C ARG A 62 4.76 5.82 3.73
N ASP A 63 5.44 4.68 3.70
CA ASP A 63 5.63 3.92 2.47
C ASP A 63 4.51 2.87 2.26
N CYS A 64 4.43 2.33 1.05
CA CYS A 64 3.38 1.41 0.60
C CYS A 64 1.97 2.05 0.64
N GLY A 65 0.97 1.36 1.20
CA GLY A 65 -0.43 1.79 1.18
C GLY A 65 -1.38 0.77 0.59
N PHE A 66 -1.19 -0.53 0.83
CA PHE A 66 -2.13 -1.56 0.37
C PHE A 66 -3.46 -1.42 1.09
N SER A 67 -4.58 -1.66 0.39
CA SER A 67 -5.90 -1.65 1.02
C SER A 67 -6.67 -2.93 0.70
N ALA A 68 -7.35 -3.49 1.70
CA ALA A 68 -8.26 -4.62 1.50
C ALA A 68 -9.59 -4.37 2.22
N PRO A 69 -10.74 -4.82 1.65
CA PRO A 69 -12.01 -4.76 2.35
C PRO A 69 -11.93 -5.51 3.69
N LEU A 70 -12.49 -4.91 4.75
CA LEU A 70 -12.43 -5.50 6.08
C LEU A 70 -13.52 -6.57 6.24
N PRO A 71 -13.17 -7.86 6.47
CA PRO A 71 -14.16 -8.92 6.68
C PRO A 71 -15.15 -8.57 7.79
N GLY A 72 -16.44 -8.82 7.53
CA GLY A 72 -17.52 -8.54 8.49
C GLY A 72 -17.86 -7.06 8.70
N ARG A 73 -17.20 -6.12 7.99
CA ARG A 73 -17.48 -4.68 8.08
C ARG A 73 -17.62 -4.04 6.69
N PRO A 74 -18.79 -4.20 6.03
CA PRO A 74 -19.05 -3.60 4.72
C PRO A 74 -18.74 -2.11 4.67
N GLY A 75 -18.22 -1.63 3.54
CA GLY A 75 -17.86 -0.22 3.37
C GLY A 75 -16.66 0.23 4.20
N ARG A 76 -15.88 -0.68 4.77
CA ARG A 76 -14.61 -0.39 5.44
C ARG A 76 -13.45 -1.16 4.84
N SER A 77 -12.27 -0.57 4.92
CA SER A 77 -11.02 -1.23 4.56
C SER A 77 -10.02 -1.17 5.70
N VAL A 78 -9.13 -2.15 5.72
CA VAL A 78 -7.81 -2.00 6.33
C VAL A 78 -6.87 -1.38 5.30
N TRP A 79 -5.98 -0.53 5.79
CA TRP A 79 -4.84 0.02 5.09
C TRP A 79 -3.58 -0.50 5.76
N LEU A 80 -2.65 -1.01 4.94
CA LEU A 80 -1.40 -1.62 5.36
C LEU A 80 -0.26 -0.80 4.75
N PHE A 81 0.55 -0.23 5.63
CA PHE A 81 1.69 0.60 5.29
C PHE A 81 2.98 -0.14 5.63
N CYS A 82 4.07 0.25 5.00
CA CYS A 82 5.40 -0.21 5.34
C CYS A 82 6.01 0.80 6.32
N ASP A 83 7.29 1.13 6.17
CA ASP A 83 7.98 2.07 7.07
C ASP A 83 7.15 3.32 7.29
N THR A 84 7.00 3.67 8.58
CA THR A 84 6.11 4.72 9.02
C THR A 84 6.84 5.61 10.01
N VAL A 85 7.00 6.88 9.67
CA VAL A 85 7.53 7.94 10.55
C VAL A 85 6.36 8.81 10.98
N TRP A 86 6.35 9.30 12.20
CA TRP A 86 5.38 10.30 12.63
C TRP A 86 5.99 11.35 13.54
N THR A 87 5.48 12.58 13.42
CA THR A 87 5.86 13.75 14.20
C THR A 87 4.66 14.29 14.97
N GLY A 88 4.88 15.26 15.85
CA GLY A 88 3.84 15.84 16.72
C GLY A 88 4.14 15.64 18.20
N ALA A 89 3.09 15.46 19.01
CA ALA A 89 3.22 15.35 20.47
C ALA A 89 4.15 14.22 20.94
N ARG A 90 4.25 13.13 20.14
CA ARG A 90 5.22 12.05 20.35
C ARG A 90 5.77 11.60 19.02
N ARG A 91 6.96 12.09 18.67
CA ARG A 91 7.70 11.60 17.50
C ARG A 91 7.97 10.10 17.62
N GLY A 92 7.94 9.40 16.50
CA GLY A 92 8.28 7.98 16.47
C GLY A 92 8.48 7.46 15.07
N LEU A 93 8.95 6.22 15.02
CA LEU A 93 9.31 5.50 13.81
C LEU A 93 8.96 4.04 14.03
N TRP A 94 8.44 3.42 12.98
CA TRP A 94 8.32 1.98 12.85
C TRP A 94 8.92 1.53 11.52
N LEU A 95 9.97 0.70 11.60
CA LEU A 95 10.62 0.10 10.45
C LEU A 95 9.97 -1.27 10.20
N GLY A 96 9.06 -1.34 9.24
CA GLY A 96 8.16 -2.47 8.99
C GLY A 96 6.71 -2.06 8.88
N ALA A 97 5.80 -3.03 8.99
CA ALA A 97 4.38 -2.79 8.72
C ALA A 97 3.67 -2.00 9.83
N THR A 98 2.87 -0.98 9.48
CA THR A 98 1.81 -0.41 10.33
C THR A 98 0.45 -0.56 9.65
N ALA A 99 -0.64 -0.38 10.39
CA ALA A 99 -1.97 -0.55 9.83
C ALA A 99 -3.00 0.44 10.42
N ALA A 100 -3.96 0.82 9.59
CA ALA A 100 -5.10 1.65 10.00
C ALA A 100 -6.38 1.16 9.33
N THR A 101 -7.54 1.58 9.83
CA THR A 101 -8.83 1.24 9.22
C THR A 101 -9.66 2.48 8.96
N GLY A 102 -10.48 2.46 7.91
CA GLY A 102 -11.33 3.61 7.57
C GLY A 102 -12.52 3.23 6.72
N PRO A 103 -13.34 4.22 6.33
CA PRO A 103 -14.33 4.07 5.28
C PRO A 103 -13.65 3.70 3.94
N ALA A 104 -14.30 2.82 3.19
CA ALA A 104 -13.98 2.50 1.80
C ALA A 104 -15.17 2.95 0.95
N VAL A 105 -15.12 4.20 0.49
CA VAL A 105 -16.19 4.82 -0.30
C VAL A 105 -15.70 4.97 -1.73
N PRO A 106 -16.37 4.35 -2.73
CA PRO A 106 -15.98 4.49 -4.12
C PRO A 106 -15.86 5.94 -4.56
N GLY A 107 -14.75 6.29 -5.22
CA GLY A 107 -14.44 7.63 -5.69
C GLY A 107 -13.94 8.60 -4.62
N ARG A 108 -13.72 8.16 -3.37
CA ARG A 108 -13.25 9.02 -2.27
C ARG A 108 -11.95 8.50 -1.66
N VAL A 109 -11.08 9.44 -1.31
CA VAL A 109 -9.84 9.19 -0.58
C VAL A 109 -10.12 9.32 0.92
N PRO A 110 -9.74 8.35 1.76
CA PRO A 110 -10.00 8.44 3.20
C PRO A 110 -9.16 9.56 3.84
N THR A 111 -9.80 10.39 4.66
CA THR A 111 -9.18 11.55 5.35
C THR A 111 -9.19 11.42 6.88
N GLY A 112 -9.45 10.21 7.39
CA GLY A 112 -9.63 9.97 8.82
C GLY A 112 -9.50 8.49 9.15
N LEU A 113 -8.44 7.85 8.65
CA LEU A 113 -8.09 6.50 9.04
C LEU A 113 -7.84 6.44 10.55
N THR A 114 -8.26 5.35 11.19
CA THR A 114 -8.03 5.10 12.62
C THR A 114 -6.93 4.07 12.75
N GLU A 115 -5.83 4.45 13.40
CA GLU A 115 -4.67 3.59 13.62
C GLU A 115 -5.07 2.32 14.39
N LEU A 116 -4.58 1.17 13.93
CA LEU A 116 -4.79 -0.08 14.63
C LEU A 116 -3.78 -0.23 15.77
N PRO A 117 -4.20 -0.71 16.95
CA PRO A 117 -3.25 -1.17 17.96
C PRO A 117 -2.44 -2.35 17.43
N THR A 118 -1.24 -2.54 17.98
CA THR A 118 -0.43 -3.73 17.69
C THR A 118 -1.26 -5.00 17.91
N PRO A 119 -1.44 -5.85 16.87
CA PRO A 119 -2.21 -7.07 17.00
C PRO A 119 -1.60 -8.05 17.99
N ALA A 120 -2.45 -8.86 18.64
CA ALA A 120 -1.97 -10.06 19.32
C ALA A 120 -1.25 -10.96 18.30
N GLY A 121 -0.13 -11.58 18.68
CA GLY A 121 0.65 -12.42 17.76
C GLY A 121 1.54 -11.66 16.76
N ALA A 122 1.63 -10.32 16.85
CA ALA A 122 2.54 -9.53 16.00
C ALA A 122 4.04 -9.83 16.20
N GLY A 123 4.41 -10.49 17.31
CA GLY A 123 5.81 -10.67 17.71
C GLY A 123 6.43 -9.40 18.30
N ILE A 124 5.60 -8.49 18.81
CA ILE A 124 5.97 -7.23 19.47
C ILE A 124 5.15 -7.13 20.75
N ALA A 125 5.73 -6.60 21.83
CA ALA A 125 4.96 -6.29 23.03
C ALA A 125 3.88 -5.25 22.71
N ALA A 126 2.61 -5.60 22.94
CA ALA A 126 1.51 -4.66 22.80
C ALA A 126 1.68 -3.52 23.82
N ARG A 127 1.39 -2.28 23.39
CA ARG A 127 1.28 -1.18 24.36
C ARG A 127 0.02 -1.41 25.21
N SER A 128 0.14 -1.20 26.51
CA SER A 128 -0.82 -1.59 27.55
C SER A 128 -2.16 -0.84 27.55
N SER A 129 -2.47 -0.03 26.53
CA SER A 129 -3.78 0.64 26.43
C SER A 129 -4.26 0.76 24.99
N PRO A 130 -5.56 0.47 24.72
CA PRO A 130 -6.12 0.65 23.40
C PRO A 130 -6.03 2.14 23.02
N PRO A 131 -5.43 2.45 21.85
CA PRO A 131 -5.30 3.82 21.41
C PRO A 131 -6.66 4.48 21.19
N GLY A 132 -6.83 5.71 21.67
CA GLY A 132 -7.95 6.56 21.27
C GLY A 132 -7.87 6.97 19.79
N PRO A 133 -8.90 7.64 19.24
CA PRO A 133 -9.00 7.96 17.81
C PRO A 133 -7.85 8.79 17.24
N GLY A 134 -7.09 9.51 18.07
CA GLY A 134 -5.93 10.32 17.66
C GLY A 134 -4.59 9.74 18.10
N ALA A 135 -4.50 8.42 18.32
CA ALA A 135 -3.24 7.82 18.73
C ALA A 135 -2.26 7.67 17.57
N ALA A 136 -0.97 7.73 17.91
CA ALA A 136 0.11 7.51 16.95
C ALA A 136 0.09 6.08 16.36
N PRO A 137 0.65 5.90 15.15
CA PRO A 137 0.84 4.59 14.55
C PRO A 137 1.53 3.58 15.48
N GLN A 138 1.19 2.30 15.30
CA GLN A 138 1.80 1.18 16.01
C GLN A 138 2.19 0.06 15.03
N GLY A 139 3.17 -0.75 15.42
CA GLY A 139 3.65 -1.86 14.62
C GLY A 139 2.56 -2.93 14.44
N PHE A 140 2.32 -3.30 13.18
CA PHE A 140 1.42 -4.37 12.77
C PHE A 140 2.16 -5.72 12.67
N LEU A 141 3.35 -5.73 12.05
CA LEU A 141 4.26 -6.89 12.02
C LEU A 141 5.55 -6.59 12.75
N GLY A 142 5.99 -7.50 13.61
CA GLY A 142 7.26 -7.38 14.34
C GLY A 142 8.49 -7.55 13.46
N THR A 143 9.57 -6.89 13.87
CA THR A 143 10.89 -6.93 13.22
C THR A 143 11.35 -8.38 13.02
N PRO A 144 11.68 -8.79 11.78
CA PRO A 144 12.07 -10.16 11.52
C PRO A 144 13.41 -10.49 12.20
N PRO A 145 13.55 -11.69 12.80
CA PRO A 145 14.83 -12.16 13.31
C PRO A 145 15.70 -12.73 12.17
N GLY A 146 17.01 -12.74 12.41
CA GLY A 146 17.97 -13.53 11.62
C GLY A 146 18.33 -12.97 10.24
N LEU A 147 17.99 -11.72 9.92
CA LEU A 147 18.44 -11.10 8.67
C LEU A 147 19.88 -10.61 8.82
N VAL A 148 20.65 -10.66 7.73
CA VAL A 148 22.09 -10.40 7.74
C VAL A 148 22.51 -9.40 6.66
N LEU A 149 23.61 -8.68 6.90
CA LEU A 149 24.31 -7.88 5.91
C LEU A 149 25.14 -8.76 4.98
N PRO A 150 25.61 -8.24 3.82
CA PRO A 150 26.70 -8.85 3.09
C PRO A 150 27.88 -9.14 4.04
N GLY A 151 28.38 -10.38 4.03
CA GLY A 151 29.41 -10.84 4.97
C GLY A 151 28.88 -11.46 6.27
N GLY A 152 27.56 -11.52 6.47
CA GLY A 152 26.93 -12.34 7.51
C GLY A 152 26.68 -11.67 8.86
N ALA A 153 27.10 -10.41 9.05
CA ALA A 153 26.80 -9.65 10.26
C ALA A 153 25.28 -9.40 10.42
N PRO A 154 24.72 -9.29 11.64
CA PRO A 154 23.30 -9.01 11.83
C PRO A 154 22.85 -7.70 11.16
N CYS A 155 21.69 -7.73 10.49
CA CYS A 155 21.11 -6.55 9.84
C CYS A 155 20.39 -5.62 10.83
N ARG A 156 21.13 -5.14 11.83
CA ARG A 156 20.64 -4.27 12.91
C ARG A 156 21.77 -3.35 13.39
N VAL A 157 22.25 -2.49 12.50
CA VAL A 157 23.30 -1.52 12.78
C VAL A 157 22.65 -0.13 12.94
N PRO A 158 22.56 0.43 14.15
CA PRO A 158 21.90 1.71 14.38
C PRO A 158 22.39 2.80 13.42
N GLY A 159 21.45 3.46 12.73
CA GLY A 159 21.75 4.53 11.77
C GLY A 159 22.33 4.07 10.42
N SER A 160 22.56 2.77 10.20
CA SER A 160 23.15 2.26 8.96
C SER A 160 22.36 1.12 8.32
N ALA A 161 21.85 0.18 9.12
CA ALA A 161 21.12 -0.96 8.62
C ALA A 161 20.00 -1.43 9.55
N TYR A 162 18.89 -1.88 8.98
CA TYR A 162 17.78 -2.41 9.74
C TYR A 162 17.06 -3.55 9.03
N SER A 163 16.44 -4.40 9.84
CA SER A 163 15.55 -5.46 9.39
C SER A 163 14.11 -4.96 9.43
N ALA A 164 13.30 -5.25 8.42
CA ALA A 164 11.88 -4.92 8.40
C ALA A 164 11.05 -6.02 7.74
N SER A 165 9.80 -6.18 8.18
CA SER A 165 8.79 -6.94 7.44
C SER A 165 7.88 -5.95 6.72
N TRP A 166 7.99 -5.87 5.40
CA TRP A 166 7.19 -5.00 4.54
C TRP A 166 6.03 -5.78 3.93
N VAL A 167 4.84 -5.21 3.96
CA VAL A 167 3.66 -5.84 3.35
C VAL A 167 3.83 -5.80 1.82
N SER A 168 3.47 -6.90 1.15
CA SER A 168 3.47 -7.01 -0.31
C SER A 168 2.07 -7.22 -0.91
N GLY A 169 1.04 -7.22 -0.05
CA GLY A 169 -0.37 -7.21 -0.44
C GLY A 169 -1.27 -7.90 0.59
N ALA A 170 -2.58 -7.82 0.38
CA ALA A 170 -3.55 -8.52 1.21
C ALA A 170 -4.79 -8.92 0.41
N ALA A 171 -5.33 -10.09 0.70
CA ALA A 171 -6.57 -10.59 0.11
C ALA A 171 -7.34 -11.42 1.12
N ARG A 172 -8.65 -11.59 0.87
CA ARG A 172 -9.52 -12.40 1.71
C ARG A 172 -9.52 -13.84 1.21
N PRO A 173 -9.09 -14.84 2.01
CA PRO A 173 -9.31 -16.23 1.66
C PRO A 173 -10.81 -16.53 1.54
N PRO A 174 -11.26 -17.25 0.50
CA PRO A 174 -12.68 -17.58 0.30
C PRO A 174 -13.32 -18.22 1.54
N GLY A 175 -14.53 -17.79 1.89
CA GLY A 175 -15.29 -18.36 3.01
C GLY A 175 -14.78 -17.99 4.42
N THR A 176 -13.71 -17.20 4.55
CA THR A 176 -13.12 -16.87 5.86
C THR A 176 -13.49 -15.47 6.37
N GLY A 177 -13.37 -15.26 7.68
CA GLY A 177 -13.45 -13.95 8.34
C GLY A 177 -12.10 -13.23 8.49
N ALA A 178 -11.05 -13.73 7.84
CA ALA A 178 -9.68 -13.23 7.97
C ALA A 178 -9.20 -12.55 6.67
N LEU A 179 -8.08 -11.83 6.77
CA LEU A 179 -7.29 -11.38 5.64
C LEU A 179 -5.96 -12.12 5.64
N LEU A 180 -5.58 -12.68 4.50
CA LEU A 180 -4.23 -13.17 4.28
C LEU A 180 -3.36 -11.99 3.86
N VAL A 181 -2.38 -11.66 4.69
CA VAL A 181 -1.40 -10.59 4.45
C VAL A 181 -0.10 -11.24 3.99
N ALA A 182 0.36 -10.85 2.79
CA ALA A 182 1.67 -11.22 2.28
C ALA A 182 2.71 -10.19 2.70
N TYR A 183 3.91 -10.64 3.03
CA TYR A 183 5.01 -9.77 3.42
C TYR A 183 6.36 -10.31 2.95
N THR A 184 7.32 -9.40 2.80
CA THR A 184 8.73 -9.70 2.58
C THR A 184 9.54 -9.25 3.78
N ASP A 185 10.53 -10.06 4.15
CA ASP A 185 11.51 -9.72 5.16
C ASP A 185 12.73 -9.13 4.45
N VAL A 186 13.02 -7.85 4.72
CA VAL A 186 14.07 -7.09 4.04
C VAL A 186 15.16 -6.67 5.02
N CYS A 187 16.40 -6.75 4.56
CA CYS A 187 17.53 -6.07 5.15
C CYS A 187 17.84 -4.82 4.33
N VAL A 188 17.73 -3.66 4.96
CA VAL A 188 18.06 -2.36 4.35
C VAL A 188 19.41 -1.91 4.87
N HIS A 189 20.33 -1.54 3.97
CA HIS A 189 21.65 -1.01 4.31
C HIS A 189 22.08 0.02 3.26
N GLY A 190 22.24 1.27 3.68
CA GLY A 190 22.42 2.38 2.75
C GLY A 190 21.22 2.53 1.80
N THR A 191 21.47 2.52 0.49
CA THR A 191 20.42 2.50 -0.55
C THR A 191 20.09 1.10 -1.06
N THR A 192 20.69 0.07 -0.47
CA THR A 192 20.51 -1.32 -0.89
C THR A 192 19.43 -2.00 -0.05
N ILE A 193 18.53 -2.70 -0.74
CA ILE A 193 17.47 -3.50 -0.12
C ILE A 193 17.70 -4.95 -0.55
N SER A 194 17.97 -5.83 0.41
CA SER A 194 18.06 -7.28 0.20
C SER A 194 16.81 -7.94 0.76
N THR A 195 15.98 -8.50 -0.12
CA THR A 195 14.83 -9.32 0.31
C THR A 195 15.33 -10.70 0.70
N GLN A 196 15.29 -11.05 1.98
CA GLN A 196 15.86 -12.30 2.51
C GLN A 196 14.80 -13.30 2.97
N GLY A 197 13.53 -12.90 2.97
CA GLY A 197 12.43 -13.80 3.24
C GLY A 197 11.12 -13.34 2.62
N PHE A 198 10.22 -14.30 2.46
CA PHE A 198 8.83 -14.08 2.09
C PHE A 198 7.95 -14.87 3.04
N GLY A 199 6.82 -14.30 3.42
CA GLY A 199 5.89 -14.94 4.32
C GLY A 199 4.44 -14.50 4.17
N LEU A 200 3.60 -15.24 4.87
CA LEU A 200 2.16 -15.03 4.93
C LEU A 200 1.72 -15.03 6.39
N VAL A 201 0.69 -14.24 6.70
CA VAL A 201 0.05 -14.23 8.01
C VAL A 201 -1.44 -13.93 7.87
N GLU A 202 -2.26 -14.56 8.70
CA GLU A 202 -3.70 -14.28 8.72
C GLU A 202 -4.00 -13.21 9.77
N TYR A 203 -4.66 -12.13 9.36
CA TYR A 203 -5.19 -11.10 10.25
C TYR A 203 -6.68 -11.33 10.49
N ARG A 204 -7.07 -11.40 11.77
CA ARG A 204 -8.46 -11.51 12.22
C ARG A 204 -8.91 -10.16 12.80
N PRO A 205 -9.69 -9.36 12.05
CA PRO A 205 -10.04 -8.01 12.48
C PRO A 205 -10.89 -7.93 13.75
N GLY A 206 -11.74 -8.94 14.00
CA GLY A 206 -12.61 -8.96 15.17
C GLY A 206 -11.86 -9.07 16.50
N GLU A 207 -10.74 -9.79 16.48
CA GLU A 207 -9.88 -10.04 17.65
C GLU A 207 -8.66 -9.11 17.68
N ASN A 208 -8.44 -8.35 16.60
CA ASN A 208 -7.16 -7.69 16.32
C ASN A 208 -5.97 -8.64 16.55
N ALA A 209 -5.99 -9.80 15.90
CA ALA A 209 -5.00 -10.85 16.08
C ALA A 209 -4.37 -11.27 14.75
N LEU A 210 -3.08 -11.57 14.81
CA LEU A 210 -2.30 -12.22 13.75
C LEU A 210 -2.09 -13.68 14.13
N THR A 211 -2.49 -14.58 13.23
CA THR A 211 -2.40 -16.03 13.43
C THR A 211 -1.71 -16.69 12.26
N GLY A 212 -1.06 -17.83 12.53
CA GLY A 212 -0.55 -18.67 11.46
C GLY A 212 0.57 -18.02 10.62
N ARG A 213 1.34 -17.12 11.22
CA ARG A 213 2.50 -16.48 10.58
C ARG A 213 3.49 -17.55 10.14
N ALA A 214 3.85 -17.56 8.87
CA ALA A 214 4.86 -18.46 8.31
C ALA A 214 5.83 -17.66 7.44
N ARG A 215 7.13 -17.78 7.72
CA ARG A 215 8.19 -17.41 6.77
C ARG A 215 8.36 -18.60 5.82
N VAL A 216 7.78 -18.47 4.63
CA VAL A 216 7.69 -19.54 3.62
C VAL A 216 9.05 -19.75 2.95
N PHE A 217 9.66 -18.67 2.45
CA PHE A 217 11.00 -18.70 1.87
C PHE A 217 11.96 -17.88 2.71
N SER A 218 13.21 -18.33 2.82
CA SER A 218 14.27 -17.62 3.53
C SER A 218 15.62 -17.91 2.91
N LEU A 219 16.40 -16.87 2.60
CA LEU A 219 17.77 -17.01 2.11
C LEU A 219 18.61 -15.80 2.58
N PRO A 220 19.63 -15.98 3.43
CA PRO A 220 20.45 -14.88 3.95
C PRO A 220 21.15 -14.05 2.87
N ALA A 221 21.46 -14.65 1.72
CA ALA A 221 22.07 -13.97 0.57
C ALA A 221 21.07 -13.17 -0.29
N GLY A 222 19.79 -13.19 0.08
CA GLY A 222 18.69 -12.65 -0.71
C GLY A 222 17.96 -13.75 -1.48
N LEU A 223 16.64 -13.67 -1.53
CA LEU A 223 15.79 -14.57 -2.29
C LEU A 223 15.96 -14.35 -3.79
N PRO A 224 15.83 -15.40 -4.62
CA PRO A 224 15.61 -15.22 -6.05
C PRO A 224 14.34 -14.40 -6.26
N PHE A 225 14.31 -13.52 -7.26
CA PHE A 225 13.21 -12.56 -7.43
C PHE A 225 11.85 -13.24 -7.58
N GLN A 226 11.80 -14.47 -8.12
CA GLN A 226 10.58 -15.26 -8.28
C GLN A 226 9.91 -15.60 -6.94
N GLN A 227 10.65 -15.52 -5.83
CA GLN A 227 10.15 -15.72 -4.47
C GLN A 227 9.88 -14.41 -3.72
N ASN A 228 10.15 -13.25 -4.34
CA ASN A 228 9.74 -11.93 -3.83
C ASN A 228 8.27 -11.70 -4.18
N LEU A 229 7.41 -12.49 -3.55
CA LEU A 229 6.00 -12.62 -3.88
C LEU A 229 5.14 -11.53 -3.23
N GLY A 230 4.06 -11.16 -3.92
CA GLY A 230 3.07 -10.20 -3.44
C GLY A 230 1.77 -10.28 -4.23
N SER A 231 0.87 -9.31 -3.99
CA SER A 231 -0.42 -9.22 -4.67
C SER A 231 -1.24 -10.52 -4.63
N PRO A 232 -1.61 -11.02 -3.44
CA PRO A 232 -2.34 -12.27 -3.31
C PRO A 232 -3.69 -12.21 -4.03
N VAL A 233 -3.98 -13.19 -4.87
CA VAL A 233 -5.27 -13.34 -5.57
C VAL A 233 -5.78 -14.76 -5.39
N PHE A 234 -7.00 -14.91 -4.88
CA PHE A 234 -7.66 -16.21 -4.79
C PHE A 234 -8.52 -16.47 -6.02
N SER A 235 -8.27 -17.58 -6.71
CA SER A 235 -9.05 -18.01 -7.86
C SER A 235 -8.91 -19.52 -8.08
N GLY A 236 -9.95 -20.19 -8.58
CA GLY A 236 -9.87 -21.59 -9.01
C GLY A 236 -9.38 -22.60 -7.94
N GLY A 237 -9.54 -22.29 -6.65
CA GLY A 237 -9.03 -23.13 -5.55
C GLY A 237 -7.53 -22.98 -5.24
N TYR A 238 -6.90 -21.93 -5.77
CA TYR A 238 -5.51 -21.58 -5.52
C TYR A 238 -5.37 -20.15 -4.98
N LEU A 239 -4.30 -19.94 -4.22
CA LEU A 239 -3.71 -18.64 -3.96
C LEU A 239 -2.65 -18.39 -5.03
N TYR A 240 -2.80 -17.32 -5.78
CA TYR A 240 -1.84 -16.82 -6.75
C TYR A 240 -1.07 -15.63 -6.18
N LEU A 241 0.22 -15.57 -6.47
CA LEU A 241 1.13 -14.51 -6.01
C LEU A 241 2.02 -14.10 -7.18
N PHE A 242 2.25 -12.80 -7.32
CA PHE A 242 3.04 -12.23 -8.39
C PHE A 242 4.41 -11.80 -7.88
N ALA A 243 5.42 -11.95 -8.72
CA ALA A 243 6.75 -11.37 -8.52
C ALA A 243 7.15 -10.62 -9.79
N SER A 244 8.06 -9.66 -9.65
CA SER A 244 8.58 -8.89 -10.78
C SER A 244 10.05 -8.56 -10.62
N VAL A 245 10.73 -8.42 -11.74
CA VAL A 245 12.12 -7.95 -11.79
C VAL A 245 12.31 -7.05 -13.00
N CYS A 246 13.13 -6.02 -12.82
CA CYS A 246 13.67 -5.27 -13.94
C CYS A 246 14.96 -5.94 -14.42
N ASP A 247 14.99 -6.39 -15.67
CA ASP A 247 16.17 -7.04 -16.25
C ASP A 247 17.05 -6.04 -17.02
N ALA A 248 16.46 -4.95 -17.50
CA ALA A 248 17.15 -3.90 -18.24
C ALA A 248 16.82 -2.53 -17.63
N HIS A 249 17.82 -1.92 -17.01
CA HIS A 249 17.69 -0.64 -16.31
C HIS A 249 18.04 0.54 -17.23
N GLY A 250 17.25 1.61 -17.12
CA GLY A 250 17.61 2.96 -17.57
C GLY A 250 17.66 3.91 -16.37
N PRO A 251 18.08 5.17 -16.55
CA PRO A 251 18.10 6.15 -15.46
C PRO A 251 16.71 6.31 -14.81
N GLY A 252 16.56 5.81 -13.57
CA GLY A 252 15.31 5.87 -12.81
C GLY A 252 14.13 5.09 -13.40
N ALA A 253 14.35 4.20 -14.37
CA ALA A 253 13.29 3.50 -15.08
C ALA A 253 13.67 2.06 -15.43
N CYS A 254 12.64 1.23 -15.64
CA CYS A 254 12.81 -0.10 -16.20
C CYS A 254 12.48 -0.09 -17.70
N LEU A 255 13.42 -0.58 -18.52
CA LEU A 255 13.29 -0.64 -19.98
C LEU A 255 12.79 -2.01 -20.47
N GLY A 256 13.03 -3.05 -19.68
CA GLY A 256 12.56 -4.41 -19.92
C GLY A 256 12.67 -5.25 -18.66
N GLY A 257 11.71 -6.15 -18.45
CA GLY A 257 11.73 -7.01 -17.28
C GLY A 257 10.74 -8.16 -17.39
N ARG A 258 10.51 -8.81 -16.26
CA ARG A 258 9.65 -10.00 -16.16
C ARG A 258 8.66 -9.84 -15.03
N VAL A 259 7.47 -10.40 -15.23
CA VAL A 259 6.48 -10.62 -14.18
C VAL A 259 6.21 -12.11 -14.11
N THR A 260 6.55 -12.76 -13.02
CA THR A 260 6.33 -14.20 -12.80
C THR A 260 5.13 -14.43 -11.90
N LEU A 261 4.60 -15.65 -11.96
CA LEU A 261 3.42 -16.07 -11.21
C LEU A 261 3.73 -17.36 -10.46
N ALA A 262 3.50 -17.34 -9.15
CA ALA A 262 3.46 -18.53 -8.33
C ALA A 262 2.00 -18.84 -7.95
N ARG A 263 1.72 -20.12 -7.69
CA ARG A 263 0.47 -20.56 -7.07
C ARG A 263 0.73 -21.61 -6.01
N VAL A 264 -0.22 -21.72 -5.11
CA VAL A 264 -0.31 -22.79 -4.12
C VAL A 264 -1.80 -23.06 -3.86
N ARG A 265 -2.16 -24.26 -3.38
CA ARG A 265 -3.56 -24.54 -3.01
C ARG A 265 -4.06 -23.48 -2.02
N ALA A 266 -5.33 -23.08 -2.16
CA ALA A 266 -5.98 -22.14 -1.24
C ALA A 266 -6.32 -22.82 0.10
N ASP A 267 -5.29 -23.36 0.75
CA ASP A 267 -5.35 -24.10 2.00
C ASP A 267 -4.23 -23.62 2.94
N PRO A 268 -4.52 -23.37 4.23
CA PRO A 268 -3.51 -22.88 5.17
C PRO A 268 -2.30 -23.76 5.37
N SER A 269 -2.42 -25.09 5.25
CA SER A 269 -1.26 -25.97 5.37
C SER A 269 -0.39 -25.86 4.11
N ALA A 270 -1.00 -25.78 2.93
CA ALA A 270 -0.29 -25.68 1.67
C ALA A 270 0.46 -24.34 1.52
N TRP A 271 -0.18 -23.19 1.75
CA TRP A 271 0.51 -21.91 1.55
C TRP A 271 1.59 -21.61 2.59
N ARG A 272 1.66 -22.38 3.69
CA ARG A 272 2.74 -22.32 4.68
C ARG A 272 3.90 -23.28 4.36
N ASP A 273 3.71 -24.19 3.41
CA ASP A 273 4.73 -25.14 2.98
C ASP A 273 5.44 -24.64 1.70
N PRO A 274 6.75 -24.31 1.76
CA PRO A 274 7.48 -23.88 0.57
C PRO A 274 7.51 -24.93 -0.56
N ALA A 275 7.44 -26.23 -0.25
CA ALA A 275 7.49 -27.30 -1.24
C ALA A 275 6.18 -27.44 -2.04
N ALA A 276 5.10 -26.81 -1.57
CA ALA A 276 3.78 -26.82 -2.22
C ALA A 276 3.63 -25.74 -3.31
N TYR A 277 4.60 -24.82 -3.43
CA TYR A 277 4.55 -23.73 -4.41
C TYR A 277 4.93 -24.22 -5.80
N GLU A 278 4.13 -23.80 -6.78
CA GLU A 278 4.39 -24.03 -8.19
C GLU A 278 4.50 -22.68 -8.91
N TYR A 279 5.38 -22.61 -9.91
CA TYR A 279 5.67 -21.43 -10.68
C TYR A 279 5.26 -21.64 -12.14
N ARG A 280 4.71 -20.60 -12.75
CA ARG A 280 4.22 -20.66 -14.12
C ARG A 280 5.38 -20.77 -15.10
N VAL A 281 5.35 -21.78 -15.97
CA VAL A 281 6.31 -21.96 -17.06
C VAL A 281 5.56 -22.30 -18.35
N GLY A 282 5.56 -21.38 -19.31
CA GLY A 282 4.77 -21.51 -20.54
C GLY A 282 3.30 -21.86 -20.27
N GLY A 283 2.84 -22.98 -20.83
CA GLY A 283 1.49 -23.52 -20.62
C GLY A 283 1.29 -24.29 -19.30
N GLY A 284 2.36 -24.60 -18.57
CA GLY A 284 2.37 -25.50 -17.41
C GLY A 284 2.83 -24.86 -16.10
N TRP A 285 3.20 -25.71 -15.15
CA TRP A 285 3.64 -25.35 -13.81
C TRP A 285 4.86 -26.20 -13.42
N THR A 286 5.78 -25.64 -12.65
CA THR A 286 7.00 -26.31 -12.18
C THR A 286 7.24 -25.97 -10.71
N ARG A 287 7.93 -26.82 -9.95
CA ARG A 287 8.35 -26.50 -8.58
C ARG A 287 9.69 -25.75 -8.52
N ASP A 288 10.41 -25.69 -9.62
CA ASP A 288 11.65 -24.92 -9.72
C ASP A 288 11.34 -23.45 -10.05
N ALA A 289 11.54 -22.57 -9.06
CA ALA A 289 11.32 -21.14 -9.20
C ALA A 289 12.16 -20.51 -10.33
N PHE A 290 13.35 -21.05 -10.62
CA PHE A 290 14.25 -20.50 -11.64
C PHE A 290 13.76 -20.73 -13.07
N GLN A 291 12.86 -21.69 -13.27
CA GLN A 291 12.24 -21.98 -14.56
C GLN A 291 11.02 -21.10 -14.87
N ALA A 292 10.60 -20.24 -13.93
CA ALA A 292 9.42 -19.41 -14.10
C ALA A 292 9.58 -18.43 -15.29
N GLY A 293 8.62 -18.45 -16.20
CA GLY A 293 8.55 -17.53 -17.34
C GLY A 293 7.73 -16.27 -17.02
N THR A 294 7.89 -15.22 -17.83
CA THR A 294 7.02 -14.04 -17.70
C THR A 294 5.59 -14.38 -18.12
N VAL A 295 4.61 -13.95 -17.34
CA VAL A 295 3.16 -14.05 -17.68
C VAL A 295 2.62 -12.79 -18.33
N VAL A 296 3.37 -11.68 -18.29
CA VAL A 296 3.03 -10.41 -18.92
C VAL A 296 4.07 -10.09 -19.99
N ALA A 297 3.76 -10.40 -21.24
CA ALA A 297 4.65 -10.10 -22.36
C ALA A 297 4.75 -8.57 -22.57
N GLY A 298 5.97 -8.05 -22.66
CA GLY A 298 6.23 -6.62 -22.87
C GLY A 298 6.14 -5.74 -21.62
N ALA A 299 6.05 -6.35 -20.42
CA ALA A 299 6.24 -5.64 -19.17
C ALA A 299 7.71 -5.24 -18.97
N ALA A 300 7.91 -4.09 -18.35
CA ALA A 300 9.14 -3.53 -17.85
C ALA A 300 8.91 -2.96 -16.43
N PRO A 301 8.68 -3.82 -15.42
CA PRO A 301 8.28 -3.42 -14.09
C PRO A 301 9.48 -3.01 -13.23
N TYR A 302 9.38 -1.86 -12.59
CA TYR A 302 10.11 -1.56 -11.35
C TYR A 302 9.41 -2.22 -10.15
N ALA A 303 8.08 -2.21 -10.16
CA ALA A 303 7.22 -2.93 -9.21
C ALA A 303 5.86 -3.25 -9.87
N VAL A 304 5.13 -4.22 -9.32
CA VAL A 304 3.77 -4.54 -9.74
C VAL A 304 2.83 -4.67 -8.55
N HIS A 305 1.57 -4.25 -8.75
CA HIS A 305 0.47 -4.55 -7.85
C HIS A 305 -0.70 -5.13 -8.64
N VAL A 306 -1.19 -6.30 -8.25
CA VAL A 306 -2.35 -6.96 -8.88
C VAL A 306 -3.51 -7.04 -7.89
N ALA A 307 -4.71 -6.72 -8.35
CA ALA A 307 -5.93 -6.93 -7.58
C ALA A 307 -7.13 -7.27 -8.47
N ASP A 308 -8.18 -7.78 -7.84
CA ASP A 308 -9.44 -8.14 -8.50
C ASP A 308 -10.41 -6.95 -8.54
N TYR A 309 -10.78 -6.54 -9.75
CA TYR A 309 -11.74 -5.48 -10.07
C TYR A 309 -12.95 -6.03 -10.83
N THR A 310 -13.24 -7.33 -10.70
CA THR A 310 -14.40 -7.98 -11.35
C THR A 310 -15.72 -7.33 -10.94
N ALA A 311 -15.88 -6.92 -9.68
CA ALA A 311 -17.05 -6.18 -9.21
C ALA A 311 -17.28 -4.83 -9.94
N LEU A 312 -16.25 -4.30 -10.60
CA LEU A 312 -16.29 -3.08 -11.40
C LEU A 312 -16.32 -3.36 -12.91
N GLY A 313 -16.41 -4.63 -13.32
CA GLY A 313 -16.40 -5.05 -14.73
C GLY A 313 -15.03 -4.97 -15.39
N ARG A 314 -13.93 -4.96 -14.60
CA ARG A 314 -12.56 -4.80 -15.12
C ARG A 314 -11.70 -6.05 -15.05
N GLY A 315 -12.19 -7.14 -14.45
CA GLY A 315 -11.42 -8.37 -14.23
C GLY A 315 -10.24 -8.15 -13.28
N LEU A 316 -9.14 -8.88 -13.48
CA LEU A 316 -7.89 -8.59 -12.78
C LEU A 316 -7.22 -7.38 -13.43
N VAL A 317 -6.72 -6.46 -12.60
CA VAL A 317 -5.90 -5.33 -13.04
C VAL A 317 -4.55 -5.38 -12.37
N MET A 318 -3.49 -5.25 -13.17
CA MET A 318 -2.13 -5.03 -12.71
C MET A 318 -1.77 -3.57 -12.93
N VAL A 319 -1.31 -2.91 -11.86
CA VAL A 319 -0.60 -1.64 -11.93
C VAL A 319 0.88 -1.98 -12.02
N GLU A 320 1.48 -1.66 -13.15
CA GLU A 320 2.92 -1.78 -13.40
C GLU A 320 3.56 -0.41 -13.17
N GLN A 321 4.33 -0.24 -12.11
CA GLN A 321 5.20 0.92 -11.96
C GLN A 321 6.41 0.72 -12.87
N ARG A 322 6.65 1.63 -13.83
CA ARG A 322 7.74 1.49 -14.81
C ARG A 322 8.96 2.36 -14.51
N GLY A 323 8.86 3.24 -13.53
CA GLY A 323 9.96 4.10 -13.11
C GLY A 323 9.68 4.80 -11.78
N LEU A 324 10.68 5.53 -11.31
CA LEU A 324 10.66 6.28 -10.06
C LEU A 324 10.23 7.74 -10.25
N ASP A 325 9.85 8.11 -11.47
CA ASP A 325 9.22 9.37 -11.86
C ASP A 325 7.68 9.26 -11.87
N GLY A 326 7.13 8.15 -11.38
CA GLY A 326 5.69 7.94 -11.30
C GLY A 326 5.03 7.43 -12.57
N ARG A 327 5.80 7.07 -13.61
CA ARG A 327 5.24 6.44 -14.81
C ARG A 327 4.70 5.04 -14.51
N PHE A 328 3.55 4.71 -15.07
CA PHE A 328 2.91 3.41 -14.92
C PHE A 328 2.23 2.93 -16.19
N ARG A 329 1.93 1.65 -16.22
CA ARG A 329 1.04 1.00 -17.19
C ARG A 329 0.03 0.13 -16.47
N LEU A 330 -1.16 0.03 -17.02
CA LEU A 330 -2.22 -0.86 -16.55
C LEU A 330 -2.29 -2.07 -17.48
N TRP A 331 -2.43 -3.26 -16.88
CA TRP A 331 -2.75 -4.48 -17.60
C TRP A 331 -4.03 -5.09 -17.09
N ARG A 332 -4.74 -5.80 -17.96
CA ARG A 332 -5.95 -6.56 -17.63
C ARG A 332 -5.85 -8.00 -18.04
N ALA A 333 -6.43 -8.89 -17.23
CA ALA A 333 -6.59 -10.29 -17.55
C ALA A 333 -7.89 -10.86 -16.95
N PRO A 334 -8.47 -11.90 -17.57
CA PRO A 334 -9.60 -12.63 -17.00
C PRO A 334 -9.19 -13.60 -15.88
N ALA A 335 -7.92 -14.00 -15.84
CA ALA A 335 -7.36 -14.95 -14.88
C ALA A 335 -5.91 -14.58 -14.53
N PRO A 336 -5.36 -15.04 -13.39
CA PRO A 336 -3.99 -14.72 -12.98
C PRO A 336 -2.93 -15.09 -14.04
N GLU A 337 -3.13 -16.20 -14.74
CA GLU A 337 -2.26 -16.69 -15.81
C GLU A 337 -2.32 -15.85 -17.10
N GLY A 338 -3.27 -14.93 -17.21
CA GLY A 338 -3.50 -14.13 -18.42
C GLY A 338 -4.66 -14.65 -19.29
N PRO A 339 -4.69 -14.30 -20.59
CA PRO A 339 -3.73 -13.42 -21.26
C PRO A 339 -3.80 -12.00 -20.71
N TRP A 340 -2.65 -11.43 -20.35
CA TRP A 340 -2.53 -10.05 -19.91
C TRP A 340 -2.46 -9.11 -21.12
N ARG A 341 -3.28 -8.06 -21.12
CA ARG A 341 -3.34 -7.06 -22.18
C ARG A 341 -3.17 -5.67 -21.61
N ALA A 342 -2.39 -4.82 -22.29
CA ALA A 342 -2.27 -3.42 -21.91
C ALA A 342 -3.66 -2.76 -21.97
N ALA A 343 -3.98 -1.98 -20.94
CA ALA A 343 -5.29 -1.34 -20.77
C ALA A 343 -5.20 0.18 -20.67
N GLY A 344 -4.03 0.72 -20.33
CA GLY A 344 -3.79 2.16 -20.24
C GLY A 344 -2.41 2.44 -19.69
N ASP A 345 -2.01 3.70 -19.66
CA ASP A 345 -0.77 4.16 -19.05
C ASP A 345 -0.90 5.60 -18.58
N GLY A 346 0.11 6.08 -17.86
CA GLY A 346 0.15 7.46 -17.41
C GLY A 346 1.33 7.73 -16.49
N ILE A 347 1.33 8.93 -15.93
CA ILE A 347 2.34 9.41 -14.98
C ILE A 347 1.60 10.07 -13.82
N VAL A 348 1.90 9.67 -12.58
CA VAL A 348 1.42 10.39 -11.38
C VAL A 348 2.23 11.68 -11.18
N PRO A 349 1.61 12.79 -10.75
CA PRO A 349 2.27 14.10 -10.70
C PRO A 349 3.15 14.23 -9.45
N CYS A 350 4.12 13.32 -9.29
CA CYS A 350 5.11 13.42 -8.23
C CYS A 350 6.08 14.56 -8.52
N SER A 351 6.56 15.19 -7.44
CA SER A 351 7.66 16.13 -7.51
C SER A 351 8.53 15.99 -6.26
N GLY A 352 9.74 16.53 -6.28
CA GLY A 352 10.69 16.31 -5.19
C GLY A 352 11.25 14.88 -5.18
N GLY A 353 12.17 14.62 -4.26
CA GLY A 353 12.69 13.28 -4.01
C GLY A 353 14.10 12.98 -4.54
N SER A 354 14.79 12.07 -3.86
CA SER A 354 16.11 11.54 -4.21
C SER A 354 16.38 10.22 -3.47
N GLY A 355 17.28 9.37 -3.95
CA GLY A 355 17.67 8.15 -3.21
C GLY A 355 16.52 7.16 -3.04
N LEU A 356 16.16 6.81 -1.80
CA LEU A 356 14.98 5.97 -1.53
C LEU A 356 13.68 6.77 -1.46
N ASP A 357 13.77 8.09 -1.42
CA ASP A 357 12.66 9.02 -1.33
C ASP A 357 12.16 9.43 -2.72
N GLN A 358 11.77 8.45 -3.55
CA GLN A 358 11.32 8.70 -4.93
C GLN A 358 9.83 8.35 -5.10
N CYS A 359 9.24 8.76 -6.22
CA CYS A 359 7.85 8.46 -6.55
C CYS A 359 7.66 6.94 -6.74
N ARG A 360 6.98 6.31 -5.79
CA ARG A 360 6.91 4.85 -5.70
C ARG A 360 5.61 4.37 -5.08
N ALA A 361 5.50 3.07 -4.86
CA ALA A 361 4.34 2.43 -4.25
C ALA A 361 3.04 2.71 -5.01
N LEU A 362 3.08 2.60 -6.34
CA LEU A 362 1.89 2.74 -7.18
C LEU A 362 0.96 1.53 -6.98
N ILE A 363 -0.11 1.73 -6.20
CA ILE A 363 -1.00 0.66 -5.73
C ILE A 363 -2.45 1.02 -6.06
N GLY A 364 -3.17 0.09 -6.69
CA GLY A 364 -4.57 0.28 -7.05
C GLY A 364 -5.52 -0.20 -5.94
N HIS A 365 -6.67 0.46 -5.79
CA HIS A 365 -7.64 0.17 -4.73
C HIS A 365 -9.00 -0.25 -5.27
N PRO A 366 -9.33 -1.55 -5.37
CA PRO A 366 -10.65 -2.00 -5.85
C PRO A 366 -11.82 -1.43 -5.04
N GLY A 367 -11.68 -1.38 -3.71
CA GLY A 367 -12.73 -0.86 -2.81
C GLY A 367 -12.95 0.65 -2.86
N LEU A 368 -12.00 1.42 -3.42
CA LEU A 368 -12.17 2.84 -3.68
C LEU A 368 -12.47 3.14 -5.16
N SER A 369 -12.20 2.20 -6.06
CA SER A 369 -12.36 2.44 -7.48
C SER A 369 -13.82 2.49 -7.90
N THR A 370 -14.09 3.15 -9.01
CA THR A 370 -15.43 3.23 -9.60
C THR A 370 -15.47 2.51 -10.94
N ARG A 371 -16.65 2.36 -11.53
CA ARG A 371 -16.75 1.86 -12.92
C ARG A 371 -16.06 2.76 -13.94
N GLY A 372 -15.89 4.05 -13.62
CA GLY A 372 -15.29 5.06 -14.50
C GLY A 372 -13.80 5.32 -14.29
N ALA A 373 -13.26 5.00 -13.10
CA ALA A 373 -11.85 5.26 -12.80
C ALA A 373 -11.25 4.28 -11.77
N LEU A 374 -9.97 3.98 -11.97
CA LEU A 374 -9.07 3.39 -10.98
C LEU A 374 -8.69 4.46 -9.96
N LEU A 375 -8.80 4.15 -8.68
CA LEU A 375 -8.18 4.94 -7.62
C LEU A 375 -6.80 4.34 -7.34
N LEU A 376 -5.77 5.12 -7.62
CA LEU A 376 -4.36 4.75 -7.57
C LEU A 376 -3.66 5.57 -6.49
N SER A 377 -3.11 4.92 -5.46
CA SER A 377 -2.17 5.57 -4.54
C SER A 377 -0.76 5.57 -5.10
N TYR A 378 0.04 6.51 -4.63
CA TYR A 378 1.48 6.59 -4.82
C TYR A 378 2.09 7.36 -3.64
N TYR A 379 3.33 7.09 -3.34
CA TYR A 379 4.14 7.92 -2.46
C TYR A 379 4.56 9.19 -3.19
N ASP A 380 4.19 10.36 -2.66
CA ASP A 380 4.57 11.66 -3.21
C ASP A 380 5.65 12.31 -2.31
N PRO A 381 6.92 12.34 -2.74
CA PRO A 381 8.02 12.85 -1.92
C PRO A 381 7.89 14.35 -1.62
N ALA A 382 7.29 15.17 -2.49
CA ALA A 382 7.05 16.58 -2.16
C ALA A 382 6.04 16.78 -1.01
N ALA A 383 5.21 15.77 -0.76
CA ALA A 383 4.21 15.79 0.29
C ALA A 383 4.62 15.02 1.55
N ASP A 384 5.74 14.26 1.49
CA ASP A 384 6.12 13.23 2.45
C ASP A 384 4.94 12.30 2.79
N HIS A 385 4.14 11.91 1.78
CA HIS A 385 2.84 11.31 2.04
C HIS A 385 2.29 10.43 0.89
N VAL A 386 1.52 9.40 1.25
CA VAL A 386 0.71 8.61 0.30
C VAL A 386 -0.47 9.44 -0.24
N THR A 387 -0.48 9.68 -1.55
CA THR A 387 -1.52 10.43 -2.25
C THR A 387 -2.30 9.49 -3.16
N VAL A 388 -3.62 9.67 -3.24
CA VAL A 388 -4.49 8.92 -4.14
C VAL A 388 -5.05 9.84 -5.22
N ARG A 389 -5.00 9.39 -6.46
CA ARG A 389 -5.63 10.05 -7.62
C ARG A 389 -6.61 9.12 -8.34
N ALA A 390 -7.52 9.70 -9.09
CA ALA A 390 -8.30 8.98 -10.08
C ALA A 390 -7.51 8.86 -11.40
N VAL A 391 -7.55 7.68 -11.99
CA VAL A 391 -6.96 7.34 -13.30
C VAL A 391 -8.08 6.72 -14.15
N PRO A 392 -8.39 7.27 -15.33
CA PRO A 392 -9.32 6.65 -16.26
C PRO A 392 -8.91 5.23 -16.63
N TRP A 393 -9.91 4.37 -16.87
CA TRP A 393 -9.73 2.94 -17.11
C TRP A 393 -9.12 2.56 -18.44
#